data_AF-A0A5N8UI45-F1
#
_entry.id   AF-A0A5N8UI45-F1
#
_cell.length_a   1.000
_cell.length_b   1.000
_cell.length_c   1.000
_cell.angle_alpha   90.00
_cell.angle_beta   90.00
_cell.angle_gamma   90.00
#
_symmetry.space_group_name_H-M   'P 1'
#
loop_
_entity.id
_entity.type
_entity.pdbx_description
1 polymer ?
#
loop_
_entity_poly.entity_id
_entity_poly.type
_entity_poly.pdbx_seq_one_letter_code
_entity_poly.pdbx_strand_id
1 'polypeptide(L)' 'MSYKPRLELLTKPESMKLDVEEYIRYYNHERLHTTLEDLTPISYEKLQSKVSGWT' A
#
# COMPACT_ATOMS: atom_id res chain seq x y z
N MET A 1 8.87 8.38 -28.91
CA MET A 1 7.93 8.10 -27.81
C MET A 1 7.79 9.36 -26.99
N SER A 2 6.60 9.98 -26.96
CA SER A 2 6.38 11.22 -26.20
C SER A 2 6.05 10.83 -24.75
N TYR A 3 6.87 11.28 -23.80
CA TYR A 3 6.57 11.12 -22.38
C TYR A 3 5.32 11.93 -22.05
N LYS A 4 4.23 11.25 -21.67
CA LYS A 4 3.05 11.90 -21.11
C LYS A 4 3.22 12.01 -19.59
N PRO A 5 3.05 13.22 -19.02
CA PRO A 5 3.19 13.39 -17.58
C PRO A 5 2.10 12.62 -16.84
N ARG A 6 2.48 11.93 -15.76
CA ARG A 6 1.59 11.12 -14.90
C ARG A 6 0.35 11.90 -14.43
N LEU A 7 0.47 13.22 -14.31
CA LEU A 7 -0.65 14.13 -14.01
C LEU A 7 -1.83 14.05 -14.99
N GLU A 8 -1.59 13.81 -16.29
CA GLU A 8 -2.68 13.70 -17.29
C GLU A 8 -3.49 12.39 -17.16
N LEU A 9 -2.91 11.36 -16.52
CA LEU A 9 -3.57 10.09 -16.24
C LEU A 9 -4.31 10.16 -14.90
N LEU A 10 -3.78 10.88 -13.91
CA LEU A 10 -4.40 11.05 -12.59
C LEU A 10 -5.72 11.83 -12.60
N THR A 11 -6.13 12.45 -13.71
CA THR A 11 -7.36 13.25 -13.79
C THR A 11 -8.53 12.51 -14.43
N LYS A 12 -8.34 11.30 -14.96
CA LYS A 12 -9.44 10.47 -15.46
C LYS A 12 -9.93 9.56 -14.33
N PRO A 13 -11.24 9.53 -14.03
CA PRO A 13 -11.77 8.76 -12.90
C PRO A 13 -11.40 7.26 -12.91
N GLU A 14 -11.31 6.65 -14.08
CA GLU A 14 -10.98 5.24 -14.26
C GLU A 14 -9.52 4.95 -13.90
N SER A 15 -8.58 5.80 -14.30
CA SER A 15 -7.18 5.66 -13.91
C SER A 15 -6.93 6.06 -12.47
N MET A 16 -7.69 7.01 -11.91
CA MET A 16 -7.62 7.31 -10.47
C MET A 16 -7.95 6.07 -9.62
N LYS A 17 -8.94 5.26 -10.02
CA LYS A 17 -9.27 4.03 -9.30
C LYS A 17 -8.10 3.05 -9.34
N LEU A 18 -7.52 2.83 -10.52
CA LEU A 18 -6.36 1.95 -10.69
C LEU A 18 -5.15 2.44 -9.88
N ASP A 19 -4.87 3.74 -9.91
CA ASP A 19 -3.76 4.35 -9.17
C ASP A 19 -3.96 4.21 -7.65
N VAL A 20 -5.20 4.37 -7.17
CA VAL A 20 -5.54 4.18 -5.75
C VAL A 20 -5.43 2.70 -5.35
N GLU A 21 -5.94 1.79 -6.16
CA GLU A 21 -5.83 0.34 -5.91
C GLU A 21 -4.36 -0.10 -5.89
N GLU A 22 -3.55 0.38 -6.84
CA GLU A 22 -2.12 0.11 -6.89
C GLU A 22 -1.40 0.68 -5.66
N TYR A 23 -1.75 1.91 -5.26
CA TYR A 23 -1.19 2.52 -4.06
C TYR A 23 -1.54 1.75 -2.78
N ILE A 24 -2.80 1.33 -2.61
CA ILE A 24 -3.24 0.53 -1.46
C ILE A 24 -2.48 -0.80 -1.41
N ARG A 25 -2.34 -1.47 -2.56
CA ARG A 25 -1.59 -2.72 -2.68
C ARG A 25 -0.13 -2.53 -2.28
N TYR A 26 0.53 -1.52 -2.85
CA TYR A 26 1.91 -1.18 -2.51
C TYR A 26 2.07 -0.90 -1.01
N TYR A 27 1.22 -0.03 -0.45
CA TYR A 27 1.32 0.36 0.95
C TYR A 27 1.11 -0.83 1.90
N ASN A 28 0.07 -1.63 1.68
CA ASN A 28 -0.28 -2.73 2.58
C ASN A 28 0.64 -3.94 2.45
N HIS A 29 1.13 -4.25 1.24
CA HIS A 29 1.78 -5.52 0.94
C HIS A 29 3.25 -5.44 0.52
N GLU A 30 3.75 -4.28 0.09
CA GLU A 30 5.12 -4.16 -0.44
C GLU A 30 5.98 -3.17 0.34
N ARG A 31 5.36 -2.11 0.89
CA ARG A 31 6.08 -1.09 1.64
C ARG A 31 6.55 -1.64 2.98
N LEU A 32 7.86 -1.67 3.18
CA LEU A 32 8.49 -1.96 4.46
C LEU A 32 8.56 -0.69 5.30
N HIS A 33 8.31 -0.82 6.60
CA HIS A 33 8.40 0.28 7.56
C HIS A 33 9.44 -0.03 8.64
N THR A 34 10.46 0.82 8.78
CA THR A 34 11.48 0.70 9.82
C THR A 34 10.88 0.75 11.24
N THR A 35 9.77 1.47 11.41
CA THR A 35 9.00 1.51 12.66
C THR A 35 8.23 0.22 12.95
N LEU A 36 8.07 -0.66 11.96
CA LEU A 36 7.40 -1.97 12.06
C LEU A 36 8.41 -3.12 11.92
N GLU A 37 9.67 -2.91 12.32
CA GLU A 37 10.74 -3.91 12.19
C GLU A 37 10.97 -4.35 10.75
N ASP A 38 10.86 -3.42 9.80
CA ASP A 38 10.94 -3.66 8.36
C ASP A 38 9.89 -4.66 7.85
N LEU A 39 8.77 -4.82 8.56
CA LEU A 39 7.60 -5.54 8.08
C LEU A 39 6.67 -4.63 7.27
N THR A 40 5.83 -5.26 6.46
CA THR A 40 4.70 -4.59 5.82
C THR A 40 3.58 -4.35 6.83
N PRO A 41 2.73 -3.32 6.65
CA PRO A 41 1.62 -3.03 7.56
C PRO A 41 0.76 -4.25 7.88
N ILE A 42 0.36 -5.02 6.87
CA ILE A 42 -0.48 -6.21 7.08
C ILE A 42 0.24 -7.34 7.80
N SER A 43 1.56 -7.48 7.60
CA SER A 43 2.34 -8.52 8.27
C SER A 43 2.50 -8.21 9.76
N TYR A 44 2.70 -6.94 10.08
CA TYR A 44 2.74 -6.46 11.45
C TYR A 44 1.40 -6.68 12.16
N GLU A 45 0.26 -6.31 11.54
CA GLU A 45 -1.07 -6.56 12.12
C GLU A 45 -1.33 -8.05 12.38
N LYS A 46 -0.95 -8.93 11.45
CA LYS A 46 -1.07 -10.38 11.63
C LYS A 46 -0.21 -10.91 12.77
N LEU A 47 0.98 -10.34 12.97
CA LEU A 47 1.83 -10.67 14.11
C LEU A 47 1.18 -10.22 15.42
N GLN A 48 0.63 -9.01 15.45
CA GLN A 48 -0.06 -8.45 16.62
C GLN A 48 -1.33 -9.24 16.98
N SER A 49 -2.11 -9.67 15.99
CA SER A 49 -3.31 -10.49 16.21
C SER A 49 -3.00 -11.88 16.78
N LYS A 50 -1.81 -12.43 16.53
CA LYS A 50 -1.38 -13.69 17.16
C LYS A 50 -0.99 -13.51 18.63
N VAL A 51 -0.57 -12.30 19.04
CA VAL A 51 -0.22 -12.00 20.43
C VAL A 51 -1.40 -11.45 21.23
N SER A 52 -2.52 -11.09 20.61
CA SER A 52 -3.73 -10.63 21.30
C SER A 52 -4.57 -11.75 21.93
N GLY A 53 -3.96 -12.89 22.26
CA GLY A 53 -4.53 -13.90 23.14
C GLY A 53 -4.35 -13.49 24.60
N TRP A 54 -5.16 -12.53 25.08
CA TRP A 54 -5.32 -12.32 26.52
C TRP A 54 -6.17 -13.46 27.09
N THR A 55 -5.55 -14.31 27.91
CA THR A 55 -6.21 -15.03 29.02
C THR A 55 -6.49 -14.07 30.17
#